data_AF-A0A4V1TEB2-F1
#
_entry.id   AF-A0A4V1TEB2-F1
#
_cell.length_a   1.000
_cell.length_b   1.000
_cell.length_c   1.000
_cell.angle_alpha   90.00
_cell.angle_beta   90.00
_cell.angle_gamma   90.00
#
_symmetry.space_group_name_H-M   'P 1'
#
loop_
_entity.id
_entity.type
_entity.pdbx_description
1 polymer ?
#
loop_
_entity_poly.entity_id
_entity_poly.type
_entity_poly.pdbx_seq_one_letter_code
_entity_poly.pdbx_strand_id
1 'polypeptide(L)' 'MTQVTVLTGAGRRRDWSDEERLKILREAFSPGAKVQHVARRYDISRSLIYQWRRTALRRAQA' A
#
# COMPACT_ATOMS: atom_id res chain seq x y z
N MET A 1 -8.64 -17.05 -9.59
CA MET A 1 -8.64 -16.06 -8.49
C MET A 1 -7.54 -16.47 -7.52
N THR A 2 -6.34 -15.91 -7.65
CA THR A 2 -5.19 -16.30 -6.82
C THR A 2 -4.95 -15.25 -5.75
N GLN A 3 -5.38 -15.54 -4.51
CA GLN A 3 -5.00 -14.74 -3.35
C GLN A 3 -3.52 -14.98 -3.07
N VAL A 4 -2.73 -13.92 -3.14
CA VAL A 4 -1.32 -13.92 -2.77
C VAL A 4 -1.23 -13.40 -1.33
N THR A 5 -1.00 -14.31 -0.39
CA THR A 5 -0.75 -14.00 1.02
C THR A 5 0.73 -13.68 1.19
N VAL A 6 1.09 -12.42 1.51
CA VAL A 6 2.49 -12.07 1.82
C VAL A 6 2.59 -11.41 3.19
N LEU A 7 2.99 -12.22 4.16
CA LEU A 7 3.48 -11.79 5.46
C LEU A 7 5.01 -11.79 5.47
N THR A 8 5.57 -10.70 6.00
CA THR A 8 6.94 -10.53 6.53
C THR A 8 8.14 -10.39 5.56
N GLY A 9 8.94 -9.35 5.81
CA GLY A 9 10.40 -9.43 5.75
C GLY A 9 11.05 -8.80 4.52
N ALA A 10 11.87 -7.78 4.77
CA ALA A 10 12.81 -7.18 3.84
C ALA A 10 13.59 -8.24 3.04
N GLY A 11 13.49 -8.19 1.70
CA GLY A 11 14.40 -8.93 0.82
C GLY A 11 13.79 -9.72 -0.33
N ARG A 12 12.47 -9.93 -0.38
CA ARG A 12 11.81 -10.63 -1.50
C ARG A 12 10.61 -9.81 -1.94
N ARG A 13 10.56 -9.42 -3.23
CA ARG A 13 9.53 -8.56 -3.84
C ARG A 13 8.16 -8.91 -3.25
N ARG A 14 7.67 -8.06 -2.34
CA ARG A 14 6.37 -8.22 -1.72
C ARG A 14 5.32 -7.91 -2.77
N ASP A 15 4.65 -8.94 -3.25
CA ASP A 15 3.49 -8.79 -4.12
C ASP A 15 2.33 -8.30 -3.27
N TRP A 16 2.12 -6.99 -3.31
CA TRP A 16 1.00 -6.34 -2.63
C TRP A 16 -0.29 -6.61 -3.37
N SER A 17 -1.20 -7.33 -2.73
CA SER A 17 -2.58 -7.47 -3.21
C SER A 17 -3.31 -6.12 -3.20
N ASP A 18 -4.33 -5.96 -4.03
CA ASP A 18 -5.09 -4.70 -4.06
C ASP A 18 -5.77 -4.39 -2.70
N GLU A 19 -6.12 -5.43 -1.94
CA GLU A 19 -6.68 -5.30 -0.60
C GLU A 19 -5.64 -4.82 0.44
N GLU A 20 -4.41 -5.34 0.39
CA GLU A 20 -3.33 -4.83 1.23
C GLU A 20 -2.97 -3.39 0.86
N ARG A 21 -2.90 -3.06 -0.43
CA ARG A 21 -2.68 -1.67 -0.88
C ARG A 21 -3.75 -0.74 -0.35
N LEU A 22 -5.01 -1.16 -0.40
CA LEU A 22 -6.13 -0.37 0.13
C LEU A 22 -6.03 -0.21 1.65
N LYS A 23 -5.66 -1.27 2.38
CA LYS A 23 -5.43 -1.20 3.84
C LYS A 23 -4.34 -0.19 4.19
N ILE A 24 -3.22 -0.22 3.48
CA ILE A 24 -2.11 0.72 3.68
C ILE A 24 -2.52 2.14 3.32
N LEU A 25 -3.27 2.33 2.23
CA LEU A 25 -3.79 3.64 1.86
C LEU A 25 -4.75 4.19 2.92
N ARG A 26 -5.68 3.37 3.42
CA ARG A 26 -6.59 3.76 4.51
C ARG A 26 -5.83 4.14 5.78
N GLU A 27 -4.80 3.38 6.13
CA GLU A 27 -3.95 3.68 7.28
C GLU A 27 -3.12 4.95 7.07
N ALA A 28 -2.53 5.13 5.89
CA ALA A 28 -1.69 6.28 5.53
C ALA A 28 -2.47 7.60 5.43
N PHE A 29 -3.73 7.54 5.03
CA PHE A 29 -4.64 8.70 4.88
C PHE A 29 -5.69 8.80 6.00
N SER A 30 -5.53 8.03 7.08
CA SER A 30 -6.37 8.16 8.26
C SER A 30 -6.13 9.52 8.95
N PRO A 31 -7.15 10.16 9.56
CA PRO A 31 -6.96 11.40 10.32
C PRO A 31 -5.89 11.24 11.39
N GLY A 32 -4.85 12.08 11.34
CA GLY A 32 -3.71 12.04 12.27
C GLY A 32 -2.60 11.04 11.92
N ALA A 33 -2.78 10.21 10.90
CA ALA A 33 -1.72 9.31 10.43
C ALA A 33 -0.68 10.05 9.58
N LYS A 34 0.59 9.66 9.75
CA LYS A 34 1.70 10.15 8.92
C LYS A 34 2.07 9.09 7.89
N VAL A 35 1.97 9.44 6.61
CA VAL A 35 2.39 8.58 5.48
C VAL A 35 3.83 8.06 5.67
N GLN A 36 4.72 8.86 6.27
CA GLN A 36 6.08 8.45 6.62
C GLN A 36 6.14 7.29 7.62
N HIS A 37 5.29 7.31 8.66
CA HIS A 37 5.27 6.26 9.67
C HIS A 37 4.73 4.96 9.08
N VAL A 38 3.68 5.06 8.27
CA VAL A 38 3.09 3.92 7.57
C VAL A 38 4.08 3.32 6.57
N ALA A 39 4.75 4.16 5.78
CA ALA A 39 5.81 3.75 4.86
C ALA A 39 6.93 2.95 5.58
N ARG A 40 7.39 3.43 6.74
CA ARG A 40 8.38 2.74 7.56
C ARG A 40 7.86 1.43 8.16
N ARG A 41 6.61 1.40 8.64
CA ARG A 41 5.97 0.21 9.22
C ARG A 41 5.88 -0.94 8.21
N TYR A 42 5.63 -0.60 6.94
CA TYR A 42 5.49 -1.57 5.86
C TYR A 42 6.75 -1.74 5.01
N ASP A 43 7.85 -1.07 5.37
CA ASP A 43 9.13 -1.04 4.64
C ASP A 43 8.98 -0.72 3.14
N ILE A 44 8.16 0.30 2.84
CA ILE A 44 7.91 0.77 1.47
C ILE A 44 8.25 2.24 1.31
N SER A 45 8.53 2.65 0.06
CA SER A 45 8.74 4.05 -0.24
C SER A 45 7.42 4.83 -0.20
N ARG A 46 7.47 6.08 0.29
CA ARG A 46 6.33 7.00 0.23
C ARG A 46 5.81 7.19 -1.19
N SER A 47 6.71 7.22 -2.16
CA SER A 47 6.39 7.35 -3.58
C SER A 47 5.50 6.20 -4.08
N LEU A 48 5.71 4.99 -3.57
CA LEU A 48 4.87 3.82 -3.89
C LEU A 48 3.43 3.99 -3.38
N ILE A 49 3.25 4.55 -2.18
CA ILE A 49 1.92 4.84 -1.63
C ILE A 49 1.17 5.85 -2.52
N TYR A 50 1.83 6.93 -2.94
CA TYR A 50 1.21 7.90 -3.85
C TYR A 50 0.94 7.32 -5.24
N GLN A 51 1.80 6.42 -5.73
CA GLN A 51 1.57 5.69 -6.96
C GLN A 51 0.32 4.81 -6.87
N TRP A 52 0.16 4.04 -5.80
CA TRP A 52 -1.05 3.24 -5.56
C TRP A 52 -2.30 4.10 -5.48
N ARG A 53 -2.23 5.27 -4.83
CA ARG A 53 -3.36 6.22 -4.82
C ARG A 53 -3.76 6.63 -6.23
N ARG A 54 -2.81 6.96 -7.10
CA ARG A 54 -3.09 7.33 -8.50
C ARG A 54 -3.67 6.16 -9.29
N THR A 55 -3.13 4.97 -9.13
CA THR A 55 -3.65 3.76 -9.81
C THR A 55 -5.06 3.41 -9.33
N ALA A 56 -5.34 3.55 -8.03
CA ALA A 56 -6.67 3.32 -7.47
C ALA A 56 -7.68 4.35 -7.99
N LEU A 57 -7.31 5.63 -8.06
CA LEU A 57 -8.15 6.68 -8.65
C LEU A 57 -8.43 6.42 -10.14
N ARG A 58 -7.42 6.00 -10.91
CA ARG A 58 -7.62 5.63 -12.32
C ARG A 58 -8.56 4.44 -12.48
N ARG A 59 -8.45 3.42 -11.63
CA ARG A 59 -9.35 2.27 -11.63
C ARG A 59 -10.78 2.61 -11.19
N ALA A 60 -10.95 3.64 -10.36
CA ALA A 60 -12.28 4.12 -9.97
C ALA A 60 -12.94 5.02 -11.03
N GLN A 61 -12.15 5.52 -12.01
CA GLN A 61 -12.62 6.39 -13.08
C GLN A 61 -12.86 5.65 -14.41
N ALA A 62 -12.58 4.35 -14.47
CA ALA A 62 -12.79 3.48 -15.63
C ALA A 62 -13.88 2.45 -15.29
#